data_AF-A0A356X084-F1
#
_entry.id   AF-A0A356X084-F1
#
_cell.length_a   1.000
_cell.length_b   1.000
_cell.length_c   1.000
_cell.angle_alpha   90.00
_cell.angle_beta   90.00
_cell.angle_gamma   90.00
#
_symmetry.space_group_name_H-M   'P 1'
#
loop_
_entity.id
_entity.type
_entity.pdbx_description
1 polymer ?
#
loop_
_entity_poly.entity_id
_entity_poly.type
_entity_poly.pdbx_seq_one_letter_code
_entity_poly.pdbx_strand_id
1 'polypeptide(L)'
;MKNQDTISSPAPKRSRINLFLTLMVSVLIAGYACSSSSVMDDMEPVKPEIAPKPISEVNPPSPDPRVGLGAGVFDAEEAIWNLEMLSQTPPTEDFVGVTNSDLAFQGTYAFQGNYNGVMIWDVSNPRSPELVTDYLCPASQSDVSVYGNLMFVSG
;
A
#
# COMPACT_ATOMS: atom_id res chain seq x y z
N MET A 1 27.02 -31.47 56.24
CA MET A 1 26.89 -30.07 56.71
C MET A 1 27.66 -29.15 55.76
N LYS A 2 26.94 -28.53 54.82
CA LYS A 2 27.35 -27.28 54.18
C LYS A 2 26.06 -26.59 53.74
N ASN A 3 25.93 -25.35 54.19
CA ASN A 3 24.70 -24.58 54.30
C ASN A 3 24.13 -24.19 52.93
N GLN A 4 22.80 -24.18 52.85
CA GLN A 4 22.05 -23.49 51.80
C GLN A 4 21.94 -22.01 52.20
N ASP A 5 22.57 -21.14 51.41
CA ASP A 5 22.38 -19.70 51.52
C ASP A 5 20.98 -19.34 51.01
N THR A 6 20.14 -18.89 51.93
CA THR A 6 18.79 -18.39 51.64
C THR A 6 18.91 -16.95 51.16
N ILE A 7 18.63 -16.73 49.87
CA ILE A 7 18.50 -15.38 49.30
C ILE A 7 17.20 -14.76 49.83
N SER A 8 17.34 -13.80 50.73
CA SER A 8 16.27 -12.95 51.25
C SER A 8 15.98 -11.83 50.25
N SER A 9 14.84 -11.89 49.57
CA SER A 9 14.34 -10.79 48.73
C SER A 9 13.84 -9.64 49.61
N PRO A 10 14.20 -8.37 49.33
CA PRO A 10 13.73 -7.24 50.13
C PRO A 10 12.24 -6.97 49.87
N ALA A 11 11.51 -6.65 50.94
CA ALA A 11 10.10 -6.28 50.90
C ALA A 11 9.87 -5.00 50.04
N PRO A 12 8.74 -4.89 49.32
CA PRO A 12 8.45 -3.71 48.51
C PRO A 12 8.27 -2.48 49.39
N LYS A 13 9.09 -1.45 49.17
CA LYS A 13 8.96 -0.15 49.83
C LYS A 13 7.63 0.47 49.42
N ARG A 14 6.73 0.67 50.39
CA ARG A 14 5.48 1.46 50.22
C ARG A 14 5.86 2.90 49.88
N SER A 15 5.81 3.23 48.60
CA SER A 15 5.94 4.59 48.09
C SER A 15 4.78 5.43 48.64
N ARG A 16 5.10 6.46 49.43
CA ARG A 16 4.13 7.49 49.81
C ARG A 16 3.91 8.39 48.60
N ILE A 17 3.10 7.91 47.66
CA ILE A 17 2.61 8.72 46.55
C ILE A 17 1.81 9.86 47.18
N ASN A 18 2.31 11.09 47.03
CA ASN A 18 1.68 12.28 47.56
C ASN A 18 0.25 12.36 46.99
N LEU A 19 -0.75 12.44 47.87
CA LEU A 19 -2.16 12.55 47.51
C LEU A 19 -2.42 13.73 46.56
N PHE A 20 -1.60 14.79 46.65
CA PHE A 20 -1.60 15.92 45.73
C PHE A 20 -1.18 15.57 44.31
N LEU A 21 -0.23 14.64 44.14
CA LEU A 21 0.25 14.19 42.83
C LEU A 21 -0.79 13.30 42.13
N THR A 22 -1.48 12.44 42.89
CA THR A 22 -2.62 11.68 42.36
C THR A 22 -3.81 12.57 42.03
N LEU A 23 -4.09 13.60 42.83
CA LEU A 23 -5.15 14.58 42.53
C LEU A 23 -4.84 15.40 41.27
N MET A 24 -3.58 15.79 41.06
CA MET A 24 -3.16 16.54 39.87
C MET A 24 -3.26 15.71 38.60
N VAL A 25 -2.87 14.44 38.65
CA VAL A 25 -2.98 13.53 37.50
C VAL A 25 -4.45 13.25 37.16
N SER A 26 -5.33 13.09 38.16
CA SER A 26 -6.77 12.88 37.88
C SER A 26 -7.45 14.14 37.33
N VAL A 27 -7.06 15.34 37.75
CA VAL A 27 -7.54 16.61 37.15
C VAL A 27 -7.05 16.78 35.72
N LEU A 28 -5.80 16.40 35.41
CA LEU A 28 -5.26 16.40 34.05
C LEU A 28 -6.00 15.42 33.13
N ILE A 29 -6.31 14.21 33.60
CA ILE A 29 -7.08 13.22 32.83
C ILE A 29 -8.53 13.68 32.60
N ALA A 30 -9.17 14.28 33.61
CA ALA A 30 -10.53 14.82 33.47
C ALA A 30 -10.60 16.04 32.55
N GLY A 31 -9.56 16.88 32.52
CA GLY A 31 -9.47 18.05 31.64
C GLY A 31 -9.34 17.69 30.14
N TYR A 32 -8.70 16.56 29.83
CA TYR A 32 -8.59 16.05 28.46
C TYR A 32 -9.85 15.34 27.96
N ALA A 33 -10.82 15.02 28.83
CA ALA A 33 -12.05 14.34 28.44
C ALA A 33 -13.08 15.27 27.76
N CYS A 34 -12.84 16.59 27.76
CA CYS A 34 -13.69 17.59 27.11
C CYS A 34 -12.93 18.32 26.00
N SER A 35 -12.37 17.58 25.03
CA SER A 35 -12.08 18.21 23.75
C SER A 35 -13.39 18.44 23.02
N SER A 36 -13.76 19.69 22.79
CA SER A 36 -14.93 20.05 21.99
C SER A 36 -14.84 19.35 20.63
N SER A 37 -15.86 18.58 20.30
CA SER A 37 -16.06 18.06 18.95
C SER A 37 -16.15 19.27 18.02
N SER A 38 -15.14 19.50 17.18
CA SER A 38 -15.27 20.44 16.08
C SER A 38 -16.48 19.99 15.25
N VAL A 39 -17.45 20.89 15.09
CA VAL A 39 -18.52 20.73 14.12
C VAL A 39 -17.83 20.44 12.79
N MET A 40 -18.05 19.24 12.26
CA MET A 40 -17.74 18.97 10.86
C MET A 40 -18.67 19.91 10.11
N ASP A 41 -18.09 20.96 9.49
CA ASP A 41 -18.81 21.77 8.52
C ASP A 41 -19.42 20.77 7.53
N ASP A 42 -20.75 20.76 7.44
CA ASP A 42 -21.47 19.91 6.51
C ASP A 42 -20.97 20.27 5.11
N MET A 43 -19.99 19.50 4.63
CA MET A 43 -19.60 19.53 3.23
C MET A 43 -20.82 19.10 2.45
N GLU A 44 -21.55 20.08 1.90
CA GLU A 44 -22.59 19.85 0.91
C GLU A 44 -22.07 18.79 -0.07
N PRO A 45 -22.83 17.70 -0.29
CA PRO A 45 -22.39 16.67 -1.20
C PRO A 45 -22.16 17.32 -2.55
N VAL A 46 -20.89 17.37 -2.99
CA VAL A 46 -20.54 17.82 -4.34
C VAL A 46 -21.26 16.89 -5.29
N LYS A 47 -22.41 17.34 -5.79
CA LYS A 47 -23.19 16.63 -6.79
C LYS A 47 -22.26 16.41 -7.98
N PRO A 48 -21.91 15.16 -8.34
CA PRO A 48 -21.07 14.93 -9.49
C PRO A 48 -21.76 15.55 -10.71
N GLU A 49 -21.14 16.56 -11.30
CA GLU A 49 -21.65 17.30 -12.45
C GLU A 49 -21.69 16.44 -13.72
N ILE A 50 -21.01 15.29 -13.67
CA ILE A 50 -21.04 14.27 -14.71
C ILE A 50 -22.20 13.32 -14.41
N ALA A 51 -23.37 13.61 -15.00
CA ALA A 51 -24.41 12.60 -15.13
C ALA A 51 -23.88 11.49 -16.08
N PRO A 52 -23.72 10.23 -15.62
CA PRO A 52 -23.26 9.17 -16.49
C PRO A 52 -24.30 8.98 -17.61
N LYS A 53 -23.86 9.15 -18.85
CA LYS A 53 -24.69 8.84 -20.02
C LYS A 53 -24.86 7.33 -20.11
N PRO A 54 -26.03 6.84 -20.57
CA PRO A 54 -26.18 5.42 -20.87
C PRO A 54 -25.18 5.02 -21.96
N ILE A 55 -24.65 3.79 -21.89
CA ILE A 55 -23.63 3.31 -22.86
C ILE A 55 -24.13 3.36 -24.31
N SER A 56 -25.45 3.34 -24.54
CA SER A 56 -26.09 3.51 -25.84
C SER A 56 -25.90 4.91 -26.45
N GLU A 57 -25.52 5.91 -25.66
CA GLU A 57 -25.28 7.30 -26.10
C GLU A 57 -23.78 7.64 -26.18
N VAL A 58 -22.90 6.70 -25.84
CA VAL A 58 -21.45 6.87 -25.91
C VAL A 58 -20.97 6.38 -27.27
N ASN A 59 -20.71 7.32 -28.18
CA ASN A 59 -20.10 7.01 -29.47
C ASN A 59 -18.57 7.07 -29.38
N PRO A 60 -17.83 6.19 -30.08
CA PRO A 60 -16.40 6.38 -30.26
C PRO A 60 -16.15 7.71 -31.00
N PRO A 61 -15.07 8.42 -30.71
CA PRO A 61 -14.73 9.63 -31.44
C PRO A 61 -14.31 9.30 -32.87
N SER A 62 -14.34 10.33 -33.71
CA SER A 62 -14.03 10.22 -35.13
C SER A 62 -12.96 11.26 -35.50
N PRO A 63 -11.75 10.82 -35.93
CA PRO A 63 -11.30 9.43 -36.04
C PRO A 63 -11.09 8.75 -34.67
N ASP A 64 -11.28 7.43 -34.61
CA ASP A 64 -10.98 6.64 -33.41
C ASP A 64 -9.48 6.30 -33.39
N PRO A 65 -8.68 6.85 -32.47
CA PRO A 65 -7.24 6.63 -32.42
C PRO A 65 -6.84 5.18 -32.12
N ARG A 66 -7.79 4.33 -31.69
CA ARG A 66 -7.53 2.91 -31.41
C ARG A 66 -7.49 2.04 -32.67
N VAL A 67 -7.99 2.55 -33.80
CA VAL A 67 -8.08 1.78 -35.05
C VAL A 67 -6.77 1.89 -35.83
N GLY A 68 -6.16 0.75 -36.15
CA GLY A 68 -4.97 0.67 -37.00
C GLY A 68 -3.63 0.75 -36.27
N LEU A 69 -3.62 0.68 -34.94
CA LEU A 69 -2.39 0.64 -34.15
C LEU A 69 -1.54 -0.60 -34.48
N GLY A 70 -0.24 -0.38 -34.65
CA GLY A 70 0.77 -1.44 -34.79
C GLY A 70 0.91 -2.30 -33.54
N ALA A 71 1.05 -3.61 -33.72
CA ALA A 71 1.37 -4.54 -32.64
C ALA A 71 2.87 -4.53 -32.31
N GLY A 72 3.22 -4.87 -31.07
CA GLY A 72 4.59 -4.95 -30.58
C GLY A 72 4.63 -5.56 -29.18
N VAL A 73 5.80 -5.99 -28.72
CA VAL A 73 5.97 -6.49 -27.33
C VAL A 73 6.35 -5.35 -26.40
N PHE A 74 7.27 -4.49 -26.85
CA PHE A 74 7.74 -3.30 -26.13
C PHE A 74 7.65 -2.02 -26.99
N ASP A 75 7.05 -2.12 -28.18
CA ASP A 75 6.97 -1.10 -29.21
C ASP A 75 5.58 -1.05 -29.86
N ALA A 76 4.56 -1.61 -29.20
CA ALA A 76 3.18 -1.50 -29.66
C ALA A 76 2.75 -0.03 -29.71
N GLU A 77 2.05 0.35 -30.78
CA GLU A 77 1.46 1.67 -30.85
C GLU A 77 0.27 1.76 -29.89
N GLU A 78 0.08 2.93 -29.29
CA GLU A 78 -0.89 3.12 -28.21
C GLU A 78 -1.82 4.31 -28.46
N ALA A 79 -3.01 4.22 -27.89
CA ALA A 79 -3.98 5.31 -27.82
C ALA A 79 -4.44 5.46 -26.37
N ILE A 80 -4.25 6.66 -25.82
CA ILE A 80 -4.53 6.96 -24.41
C ILE A 80 -5.49 8.16 -24.34
N TRP A 81 -6.51 8.08 -23.48
CA TRP A 81 -7.40 9.20 -23.17
C TRP A 81 -7.43 9.52 -21.68
N ASN A 82 -7.32 10.81 -21.37
CA ASN A 82 -7.40 11.36 -20.02
C ASN A 82 -6.37 10.77 -19.03
N LEU A 83 -5.32 10.14 -19.55
CA LEU A 83 -4.19 9.58 -18.81
C LEU A 83 -2.89 9.96 -19.52
N GLU A 84 -1.79 9.96 -18.78
CA GLU A 84 -0.42 10.11 -19.29
C GLU A 84 0.33 8.82 -18.98
N MET A 85 0.90 8.16 -19.98
CA MET A 85 1.82 7.06 -19.73
C MET A 85 3.15 7.61 -19.24
N LEU A 86 3.56 7.20 -18.04
CA LEU A 86 4.81 7.67 -17.45
C LEU A 86 5.99 6.75 -17.74
N SER A 87 5.77 5.43 -17.82
CA SER A 87 6.80 4.44 -18.11
C SER A 87 6.22 3.13 -18.66
N GLN A 88 7.03 2.42 -19.44
CA GLN A 88 6.89 1.02 -19.85
C GLN A 88 8.20 0.26 -19.55
N THR A 89 8.72 0.35 -18.32
CA THR A 89 9.95 -0.35 -17.93
C THR A 89 9.80 -1.87 -18.17
N PRO A 90 10.65 -2.49 -19.01
CA PRO A 90 10.59 -3.92 -19.26
C PRO A 90 10.97 -4.75 -18.03
N PRO A 91 10.41 -5.97 -17.86
CA PRO A 91 10.84 -6.90 -16.83
C PRO A 91 12.21 -7.54 -17.19
N THR A 92 12.78 -8.30 -16.26
CA THR A 92 13.97 -9.12 -16.50
C THR A 92 13.67 -10.28 -17.46
N GLU A 93 14.72 -10.83 -18.08
CA GLU A 93 14.62 -11.84 -19.16
C GLU A 93 13.75 -13.05 -18.76
N ASP A 94 13.91 -13.55 -17.54
CA ASP A 94 13.16 -14.70 -17.04
C ASP A 94 11.65 -14.46 -16.90
N PHE A 95 11.21 -13.20 -16.95
CA PHE A 95 9.81 -12.79 -16.81
C PHE A 95 9.21 -12.24 -18.12
N VAL A 96 10.01 -12.08 -19.18
CA VAL A 96 9.52 -11.59 -20.48
C VAL A 96 8.56 -12.62 -21.10
N GLY A 97 7.37 -12.15 -21.50
CA GLY A 97 6.35 -12.99 -22.13
C GLY A 97 5.62 -13.93 -21.17
N VAL A 98 5.83 -13.77 -19.86
CA VAL A 98 5.15 -14.54 -18.81
C VAL A 98 4.05 -13.69 -18.18
N THR A 99 2.90 -14.30 -17.94
CA THR A 99 1.71 -13.62 -17.41
C THR A 99 1.96 -13.06 -16.01
N ASN A 100 1.65 -11.78 -15.82
CA ASN A 100 1.58 -11.14 -14.51
C ASN A 100 0.26 -11.44 -13.81
N SER A 101 0.26 -11.42 -12.49
CA SER A 101 -0.93 -11.66 -11.66
C SER A 101 -1.35 -10.40 -10.90
N ASP A 102 -1.05 -10.33 -9.61
CA ASP A 102 -1.46 -9.25 -8.71
C ASP A 102 -0.38 -8.20 -8.49
N LEU A 103 -0.82 -7.04 -7.99
CA LEU A 103 0.04 -5.97 -7.51
C LEU A 103 -0.30 -5.64 -6.04
N ALA A 104 0.74 -5.46 -5.23
CA ALA A 104 0.64 -4.89 -3.90
C ALA A 104 1.61 -3.72 -3.77
N PHE A 105 1.34 -2.79 -2.84
CA PHE A 105 2.13 -1.58 -2.69
C PHE A 105 2.52 -1.33 -1.22
N GLN A 106 3.73 -0.86 -1.00
CA GLN A 106 4.18 -0.36 0.31
C GLN A 106 5.13 0.82 0.13
N GLY A 107 4.73 2.00 0.61
CA GLY A 107 5.53 3.21 0.40
C GLY A 107 5.70 3.50 -1.09
N THR A 108 6.95 3.53 -1.55
CA THR A 108 7.30 3.68 -2.97
C THR A 108 7.63 2.37 -3.66
N TYR A 109 7.33 1.22 -3.05
CA TYR A 109 7.57 -0.08 -3.67
C TYR A 109 6.28 -0.67 -4.25
N ALA A 110 6.39 -1.20 -5.46
CA ALA A 110 5.37 -2.03 -6.10
C ALA A 110 5.87 -3.48 -6.15
N PHE A 111 5.07 -4.38 -5.59
CA PHE A 111 5.31 -5.82 -5.58
C PHE A 111 4.41 -6.42 -6.64
N GLN A 112 4.99 -7.19 -7.55
CA GLN A 112 4.32 -7.72 -8.72
C GLN A 112 4.44 -9.23 -8.75
N GLY A 113 3.28 -9.89 -8.73
CA GLY A 113 3.17 -11.32 -8.97
C GLY A 113 3.29 -11.67 -10.45
N ASN A 114 3.83 -12.85 -10.73
CA ASN A 114 3.99 -13.41 -12.06
C ASN A 114 4.02 -14.95 -11.98
N TYR A 115 3.64 -15.65 -13.05
CA TYR A 115 3.69 -17.13 -13.07
C TYR A 115 5.12 -17.70 -12.93
N ASN A 116 6.16 -16.88 -13.15
CA ASN A 116 7.56 -17.20 -12.89
C ASN A 116 8.07 -16.72 -11.52
N GLY A 117 7.23 -16.16 -10.65
CA GLY A 117 7.59 -15.74 -9.30
C GLY A 117 7.17 -14.32 -8.99
N VAL A 118 8.03 -13.51 -8.38
CA VAL A 118 7.69 -12.14 -7.97
C VAL A 118 8.79 -11.14 -8.29
N MET A 119 8.41 -9.92 -8.66
CA MET A 119 9.31 -8.79 -8.90
C MET A 119 8.98 -7.64 -7.94
N ILE A 120 9.99 -6.96 -7.42
CA ILE A 120 9.84 -5.80 -6.53
C ILE A 120 10.46 -4.60 -7.22
N TRP A 121 9.66 -3.57 -7.43
CA TRP A 121 10.02 -2.34 -8.11
C TRP A 121 10.05 -1.16 -7.14
N ASP A 122 11.06 -0.32 -7.23
CA ASP A 122 11.04 1.03 -6.66
C ASP A 122 10.40 1.96 -7.68
N VAL A 123 9.24 2.52 -7.32
CA VAL A 123 8.46 3.46 -8.12
C VAL A 123 8.51 4.89 -7.54
N SER A 124 9.55 5.21 -6.75
CA SER A 124 9.79 6.57 -6.23
C SER A 124 9.92 7.61 -7.35
N ASN A 125 10.51 7.23 -8.48
CA ASN A 125 10.41 7.95 -9.74
C ASN A 125 9.47 7.20 -10.70
N PRO A 126 8.19 7.60 -10.84
CA PRO A 126 7.23 6.87 -11.66
C PRO A 126 7.52 6.92 -13.17
N ARG A 127 8.38 7.86 -13.61
CA ARG A 127 8.85 7.95 -15.01
C ARG A 127 10.05 7.03 -15.29
N SER A 128 10.66 6.47 -14.26
CA SER A 128 11.76 5.51 -14.37
C SER A 128 11.75 4.53 -13.19
N PRO A 129 10.74 3.64 -13.09
CA PRO A 129 10.76 2.54 -12.12
C PRO A 129 12.05 1.72 -12.23
N GLU A 130 12.62 1.34 -11.08
CA GLU A 130 13.83 0.54 -10.99
C GLU A 130 13.51 -0.81 -10.33
N LEU A 131 14.04 -1.90 -10.89
CA LEU A 131 13.93 -3.20 -10.24
C LEU A 131 14.83 -3.24 -9.01
N VAL A 132 14.25 -3.54 -7.85
CA VAL A 132 14.99 -3.74 -6.60
C VAL A 132 15.53 -5.16 -6.54
N THR A 133 14.65 -6.13 -6.78
CA THR A 133 14.97 -7.56 -6.82
C THR A 133 13.84 -8.31 -7.49
N ASP A 134 14.16 -9.46 -8.06
CA ASP A 134 13.18 -10.47 -8.44
C ASP A 134 13.49 -11.79 -7.72
N TYR A 135 12.49 -12.67 -7.72
CA TYR A 135 12.60 -14.04 -7.23
C TYR A 135 12.00 -14.96 -8.27
N LEU A 136 12.86 -15.55 -9.11
CA LEU A 136 12.46 -16.59 -10.04
C LEU A 136 12.04 -17.85 -9.27
N CYS A 137 10.74 -18.10 -9.25
CA CYS A 137 10.12 -19.25 -8.62
C CYS A 137 8.91 -19.68 -9.48
N PRO A 138 9.13 -20.42 -10.57
CA PRO A 138 8.05 -20.88 -11.44
C PRO A 138 7.06 -21.73 -10.64
N ALA A 139 5.81 -21.28 -10.61
CA ALA A 139 4.75 -21.91 -9.84
C ALA A 139 3.40 -21.66 -10.56
N SER A 140 2.31 -21.59 -9.81
CA SER A 140 1.05 -21.04 -10.30
C SER A 140 1.11 -19.51 -10.27
N GLN A 141 -0.03 -18.85 -10.10
CA GLN A 141 -0.24 -17.44 -10.39
C GLN A 141 0.64 -16.47 -9.58
N SER A 142 1.07 -16.87 -8.37
CA SER A 142 1.91 -16.06 -7.45
C SER A 142 1.28 -14.70 -7.10
N ASP A 143 0.03 -14.70 -6.65
CA ASP A 143 -0.64 -13.49 -6.16
C ASP A 143 0.07 -12.93 -4.93
N VAL A 144 0.23 -11.61 -4.86
CA VAL A 144 1.03 -10.95 -3.83
C VAL A 144 0.18 -10.12 -2.88
N SER A 145 0.53 -10.14 -1.60
CA SER A 145 -0.04 -9.27 -0.56
C SER A 145 1.06 -8.81 0.40
N VAL A 146 0.98 -7.57 0.89
CA VAL A 146 1.99 -6.99 1.79
C VAL A 146 1.35 -6.47 3.06
N TYR A 147 1.94 -6.80 4.21
CA TYR A 147 1.53 -6.29 5.52
C TYR A 147 2.74 -6.06 6.44
N GLY A 148 2.92 -4.82 6.89
CA GLY A 148 4.14 -4.44 7.60
C GLY A 148 5.35 -4.81 6.75
N ASN A 149 6.34 -5.48 7.32
CA ASN A 149 7.57 -5.85 6.60
C ASN A 149 7.51 -7.25 5.99
N LEU A 150 6.31 -7.77 5.74
CA LEU A 150 6.09 -9.13 5.23
C LEU A 150 5.38 -9.07 3.88
N MET A 151 5.89 -9.86 2.95
CA MET A 151 5.23 -10.18 1.69
C MET A 151 4.74 -11.63 1.75
N PHE A 152 3.49 -11.84 1.36
CA PHE A 152 2.87 -13.14 1.22
C PHE A 152 2.66 -13.40 -0.27
N VAL A 153 3.00 -14.61 -0.69
CA VAL A 153 2.79 -15.08 -2.06
C VAL A 153 1.90 -16.31 -1.99
N SER A 154 0.78 -16.28 -2.71
CA SER A 154 -0.12 -17.43 -2.86
C SER A 154 -0.12 -17.94 -4.29
N GLY A 155 -0.17 -19.26 -4.41
CA GLY A 155 -0.28 -19.96 -5.68
C GLY A 155 -1.63 -20.65 -5.85
#